data_AF-A0A1J4SZ58-F1
#
_entry.id   AF-A0A1J4SZ58-F1
#
_cell.length_a   1.000
_cell.length_b   1.000
_cell.length_c   1.000
_cell.angle_alpha   90.00
_cell.angle_beta   90.00
_cell.angle_gamma   90.00
#
_symmetry.space_group_name_H-M   'P 1'
#
loop_
_entity.id
_entity.type
_entity.pdbx_description
1 polymer ?
#
loop_
_entity_poly.entity_id
_entity_poly.type
_entity_poly.pdbx_seq_one_letter_code
_entity_poly.pdbx_strand_id
1 'polypeptide(L)'
;MAKVASKVLAFKVRDLAEVDAKRLAGIKWPAGVNTLSFRPRRAVEGVYALLMKNIPARYKVRLVYHALLKDIRVPAATGDRGIASKPLRSGAEVVREFKSTFMRDFVRRFYPARAWRGELAVSLPYFKDIKPAQAFRAVNNGSSAGLMVLLDYKLDERPVTLVAWVWIRRTLTIAERRQVQHLMLAWLKSNARGKIVAGVDGFNPGSQGFFRKSGFDLIRLNISKDRASLAEPVGIMPYMDWLGTYKKAWGAVEAADYAKAIGALRPAFRKYPGDFKVVKTYAMVLGDYADGLAGARKAALKARACSMLAGLVKKLGPVRWEWNIATRNEYYYHSGQFRKQYWLGVESAAGGHKWGNYGQGVGAANCAYEHAAAGRSGLARYWARRAVNSWEGFFKFKADYYNAYVHYALALGVLGRYADMDCALARSAKLSGKPASYREFAEVRQKISILLSN
;
A
#
# COMPACT_ATOMS: atom_id res chain seq x y z
N MET A 1 -20.58 32.24 14.00
CA MET A 1 -19.92 31.46 12.92
C MET A 1 -18.43 31.76 12.92
N ALA A 2 -17.58 30.76 13.20
CA ALA A 2 -16.14 30.97 13.36
C ALA A 2 -15.44 31.20 12.00
N LYS A 3 -15.13 32.46 11.67
CA LYS A 3 -14.19 32.82 10.60
C LYS A 3 -12.76 32.61 11.13
N VAL A 4 -12.27 31.37 11.14
CA VAL A 4 -10.83 31.15 11.06
C VAL A 4 -10.48 31.34 9.60
N ALA A 5 -10.27 32.60 9.20
CA ALA A 5 -9.71 32.90 7.89
C ALA A 5 -8.33 32.22 7.85
N SER A 6 -8.26 31.04 7.24
CA SER A 6 -6.98 30.43 6.93
C SER A 6 -6.25 31.44 6.06
N LYS A 7 -5.21 32.07 6.61
CA LYS A 7 -4.35 32.97 5.84
C LYS A 7 -3.59 32.07 4.86
N VAL A 8 -4.08 32.04 3.63
CA VAL A 8 -3.53 31.27 2.51
C VAL A 8 -2.67 32.19 1.67
N LEU A 9 -1.43 31.80 1.38
CA LEU A 9 -0.60 32.47 0.37
C LEU A 9 -0.69 31.69 -0.95
N ALA A 10 -1.24 32.32 -1.99
CA ALA A 10 -1.50 31.66 -3.27
C ALA A 10 -0.44 31.98 -4.34
N PHE A 11 -0.03 30.96 -5.09
CA PHE A 11 0.90 31.02 -6.21
C PHE A 11 0.25 30.44 -7.46
N LYS A 12 0.53 31.03 -8.63
CA LYS A 12 0.29 30.39 -9.92
C LYS A 12 1.59 29.71 -10.36
N VAL A 13 1.51 28.47 -10.78
CA VAL A 13 2.65 27.70 -11.30
C VAL A 13 2.33 27.16 -12.68
N ARG A 14 3.32 27.00 -13.57
CA ARG A 14 3.06 26.39 -14.88
C ARG A 14 2.70 24.93 -14.69
N ASP A 15 3.47 24.24 -13.84
CA ASP A 15 3.34 22.82 -13.51
C ASP A 15 3.59 22.60 -12.01
N LEU A 16 3.00 21.55 -11.43
CA LEU A 16 3.27 21.18 -10.03
C LEU A 16 4.69 20.65 -9.82
N ALA A 17 5.39 20.24 -10.87
CA ALA A 17 6.80 19.82 -10.82
C ALA A 17 7.71 20.96 -10.33
N GLU A 18 7.30 22.21 -10.51
CA GLU A 18 8.02 23.37 -9.97
C GLU A 18 7.86 23.53 -8.45
N VAL A 19 6.90 22.84 -7.83
CA VAL A 19 6.67 22.89 -6.39
C VAL A 19 7.50 21.77 -5.76
N ASP A 20 8.77 22.08 -5.48
CA ASP A 20 9.74 21.16 -4.91
C ASP A 20 10.30 21.62 -3.56
N ALA A 21 11.13 20.79 -2.94
CA ALA A 21 11.74 21.08 -1.65
C ALA A 21 12.56 22.39 -1.66
N LYS A 22 13.27 22.69 -2.74
CA LYS A 22 14.11 23.90 -2.88
C LYS A 22 13.22 25.14 -2.91
N ARG A 23 12.18 25.14 -3.76
CA ARG A 23 11.22 26.25 -3.83
C ARG A 23 10.49 26.46 -2.52
N LEU A 24 10.03 25.38 -1.87
CA LEU A 24 9.35 25.47 -0.58
C LEU A 24 10.24 26.03 0.53
N ALA A 25 11.54 25.69 0.52
CA ALA A 25 12.51 26.25 1.46
C ALA A 25 12.79 27.74 1.20
N GLY A 26 12.74 28.19 -0.06
CA GLY A 26 12.94 29.59 -0.43
C GLY A 26 11.75 30.52 -0.14
N ILE A 27 10.56 29.99 0.15
CA ILE A 27 9.39 30.82 0.46
C ILE A 27 9.45 31.30 1.91
N LYS A 28 9.54 32.62 2.13
CA LYS A 28 9.34 33.23 3.44
C LYS A 28 7.85 33.24 3.76
N TRP A 29 7.43 32.40 4.72
CA TRP A 29 6.03 32.31 5.12
C TRP A 29 5.62 33.55 5.93
N PRO A 30 4.67 34.37 5.47
CA PRO A 30 4.22 35.54 6.21
C PRO A 30 3.63 35.17 7.57
N ALA A 31 3.67 36.11 8.53
CA ALA A 31 3.10 35.92 9.85
C ALA A 31 1.60 35.56 9.76
N GLY A 32 1.21 34.48 10.44
CA GLY A 32 -0.16 33.96 10.44
C GLY A 32 -0.56 33.14 9.21
N VAL A 33 0.23 33.09 8.14
CA VAL A 33 -0.01 32.19 7.00
C VAL A 33 0.34 30.75 7.40
N ASN A 34 -0.63 29.86 7.30
CA ASN A 34 -0.47 28.44 7.66
C ASN A 34 -0.57 27.49 6.47
N THR A 35 -0.93 28.00 5.29
CA THR A 35 -1.10 27.21 4.07
C THR A 35 -0.58 27.98 2.87
N LEU A 36 0.29 27.34 2.09
CA LEU A 36 0.66 27.76 0.75
C LEU A 36 -0.25 27.05 -0.26
N SER A 37 -0.71 27.77 -1.28
CA SER A 37 -1.65 27.24 -2.27
C SER A 37 -1.10 27.44 -3.67
N PHE A 38 -0.92 26.36 -4.41
CA PHE A 38 -0.36 26.38 -5.76
C PHE A 38 -1.43 26.00 -6.76
N ARG A 39 -1.67 26.86 -7.75
CA ARG A 39 -2.64 26.65 -8.84
C ARG A 39 -1.87 26.34 -10.12
N PRO A 40 -1.86 25.07 -10.59
CA PRO A 40 -1.21 24.72 -11.83
C PRO A 40 -1.98 25.27 -13.04
N ARG A 41 -1.27 25.66 -14.10
CA ARG A 41 -1.87 26.09 -15.38
C ARG A 41 -2.18 24.91 -16.32
N ARG A 42 -1.59 23.74 -16.06
CA ARG A 42 -1.75 22.53 -16.88
C ARG A 42 -2.25 21.37 -16.02
N ALA A 43 -2.96 20.45 -16.67
CA ALA A 43 -3.31 19.17 -16.06
C ALA A 43 -2.03 18.42 -15.68
N VAL A 44 -2.04 17.81 -14.50
CA VAL A 44 -0.87 17.09 -13.97
C VAL A 44 -1.17 15.60 -13.94
N GLU A 45 -0.36 14.85 -14.68
CA GLU A 45 -0.35 13.40 -14.59
C GLU A 45 0.59 12.92 -13.49
N GLY A 46 0.37 11.71 -12.96
CA GLY A 46 1.28 11.13 -11.97
C GLY A 46 1.43 11.94 -10.67
N VAL A 47 0.45 12.77 -10.30
CA VAL A 47 0.49 13.68 -9.12
C VAL A 47 1.05 13.01 -7.88
N TYR A 48 0.61 11.79 -7.56
CA TYR A 48 1.12 11.06 -6.40
C TYR A 48 2.64 10.84 -6.43
N ALA A 49 3.19 10.37 -7.56
CA ALA A 49 4.63 10.15 -7.70
C ALA A 49 5.41 11.47 -7.64
N LEU A 50 4.86 12.52 -8.25
CA LEU A 50 5.42 13.87 -8.20
C LEU A 50 5.48 14.39 -6.76
N LEU A 51 4.39 14.27 -5.99
CA LEU A 51 4.36 14.72 -4.60
C LEU A 51 5.36 13.94 -3.73
N MET A 52 5.46 12.63 -3.92
CA MET A 52 6.42 11.78 -3.20
C MET A 52 7.88 12.17 -3.48
N LYS A 53 8.17 12.62 -4.70
CA LYS A 53 9.51 13.09 -5.09
C LYS A 53 9.80 14.49 -4.56
N ASN A 54 8.83 15.40 -4.69
CA ASN A 54 9.08 16.83 -4.60
C ASN A 54 8.74 17.45 -3.24
N ILE A 55 7.77 16.89 -2.50
CA ILE A 55 7.25 17.53 -1.30
C ILE A 55 7.81 16.84 -0.04
N PRO A 56 8.56 17.55 0.81
CA PRO A 56 9.07 17.00 2.06
C PRO A 56 7.95 16.46 2.96
N ALA A 57 8.22 15.32 3.63
CA ALA A 57 7.25 14.61 4.46
C ALA A 57 6.70 15.43 5.65
N ARG A 58 7.43 16.49 6.06
CA ARG A 58 7.03 17.41 7.14
C ARG A 58 5.77 18.24 6.81
N TYR A 59 5.40 18.37 5.54
CA TYR A 59 4.23 19.16 5.16
C TYR A 59 2.95 18.32 5.11
N LYS A 60 1.83 18.94 5.49
CA LYS A 60 0.49 18.39 5.21
C LYS A 60 0.09 18.81 3.80
N VAL A 61 -0.26 17.83 2.97
CA VAL A 61 -0.58 18.05 1.56
C VAL A 61 -2.06 17.77 1.30
N ARG A 62 -2.78 18.76 0.78
CA ARG A 62 -4.18 18.64 0.35
C ARG A 62 -4.31 19.03 -1.11
N LEU A 63 -4.85 18.14 -1.92
CA LEU A 63 -5.22 18.40 -3.31
C LEU A 63 -6.67 18.87 -3.36
N VAL A 64 -6.97 19.87 -4.17
CA VAL A 64 -8.35 20.30 -4.44
C VAL A 64 -8.70 19.94 -5.86
N TYR A 65 -9.67 19.05 -5.99
CA TYR A 65 -10.25 18.63 -7.25
C TYR A 65 -11.55 19.39 -7.50
N HIS A 66 -11.93 19.59 -8.75
CA HIS A 66 -13.27 20.06 -9.11
C HIS A 66 -13.81 19.36 -10.36
N ALA A 67 -15.13 19.40 -10.53
CA ALA A 67 -15.82 18.96 -11.74
C ALA A 67 -17.08 19.81 -11.93
N LEU A 68 -17.56 19.92 -13.16
CA LEU A 68 -18.95 20.28 -13.42
C LEU A 68 -19.82 19.02 -13.41
N LEU A 69 -21.11 19.18 -13.13
CA LEU A 69 -22.05 18.04 -13.07
C LEU A 69 -22.06 17.20 -14.36
N LYS A 70 -21.97 17.86 -15.52
CA LYS A 70 -21.91 17.21 -16.83
C LYS A 70 -20.64 16.38 -17.06
N ASP A 71 -19.56 16.73 -16.38
CA ASP A 71 -18.26 16.06 -16.54
C ASP A 71 -18.12 14.84 -15.62
N ILE A 72 -19.05 14.65 -14.68
CA ILE A 72 -19.06 13.49 -13.78
C ILE A 72 -19.31 12.21 -14.57
N ARG A 73 -18.29 11.34 -14.58
CA ARG A 73 -18.32 10.03 -15.23
C ARG A 73 -18.80 8.98 -14.23
N VAL A 74 -19.97 8.42 -14.48
CA VAL A 74 -20.51 7.30 -13.69
C VAL A 74 -20.07 6.00 -14.37
N PRO A 75 -19.32 5.10 -13.69
CA PRO A 75 -18.97 3.81 -14.28
C PRO A 75 -20.22 2.96 -14.50
N ALA A 76 -20.17 2.02 -15.45
CA ALA A 76 -21.27 1.08 -15.66
C ALA A 76 -21.56 0.27 -14.38
N ALA A 77 -22.85 -0.02 -14.14
CA ALA A 77 -23.27 -0.89 -13.07
C ALA A 77 -22.72 -2.32 -13.29
N THR A 78 -22.41 -3.04 -12.21
CA THR A 78 -21.89 -4.43 -12.29
C THR A 78 -22.94 -5.48 -11.92
N GLY A 79 -24.22 -5.07 -11.90
CA GLY A 79 -25.38 -5.88 -11.51
C GLY A 79 -25.63 -5.87 -10.00
N ASP A 80 -26.61 -6.65 -9.56
CA ASP A 80 -26.83 -6.89 -8.14
C ASP A 80 -25.68 -7.75 -7.59
N ARG A 81 -24.98 -7.20 -6.60
CA ARG A 81 -23.86 -7.81 -5.90
C ARG A 81 -24.08 -7.80 -4.39
N GLY A 82 -25.34 -7.73 -3.96
CA GLY A 82 -25.70 -7.47 -2.57
C GLY A 82 -25.33 -6.05 -2.10
N ILE A 83 -24.98 -5.15 -3.03
CA ILE A 83 -24.65 -3.74 -2.76
C ILE A 83 -25.87 -2.88 -3.06
N ALA A 84 -26.46 -2.28 -2.03
CA ALA A 84 -27.60 -1.39 -2.17
C ALA A 84 -27.32 -0.01 -1.58
N SER A 85 -27.95 1.02 -2.13
CA SER A 85 -28.01 2.32 -1.47
C SER A 85 -29.04 2.24 -0.34
N LYS A 86 -28.69 2.75 0.85
CA LYS A 86 -29.60 2.81 1.99
C LYS A 86 -29.53 4.20 2.61
N PRO A 87 -30.66 4.93 2.69
CA PRO A 87 -30.65 6.27 3.27
C PRO A 87 -30.24 6.22 4.74
N LEU A 88 -29.70 7.34 5.21
CA LEU A 88 -29.48 7.62 6.62
C LEU A 88 -30.75 8.30 7.16
N ARG A 89 -31.10 8.02 8.41
CA ARG A 89 -32.37 8.47 9.04
C ARG A 89 -32.23 9.82 9.73
N SER A 90 -31.04 10.16 10.20
CA SER A 90 -30.78 11.39 10.95
C SER A 90 -29.34 11.88 10.76
N GLY A 91 -29.10 13.16 11.00
CA GLY A 91 -27.73 13.72 11.02
C GLY A 91 -26.82 13.01 12.03
N ALA A 92 -27.38 12.58 13.17
CA ALA A 92 -26.67 11.78 14.16
C ALA A 92 -26.20 10.42 13.61
N GLU A 93 -26.98 9.78 12.72
CA GLU A 93 -26.56 8.56 12.03
C GLU A 93 -25.41 8.84 11.06
N VAL A 94 -25.46 9.97 10.33
CA VAL A 94 -24.36 10.41 9.45
C VAL A 94 -23.07 10.60 10.24
N VAL A 95 -23.12 11.30 11.38
CA VAL A 95 -21.97 11.52 12.26
C VAL A 95 -21.44 10.20 12.81
N ARG A 96 -22.31 9.26 13.17
CA ARG A 96 -21.93 7.94 13.68
C ARG A 96 -21.20 7.11 12.61
N GLU A 97 -21.73 7.07 11.39
CA GLU A 97 -21.12 6.40 10.25
C GLU A 97 -19.79 7.05 9.86
N PHE A 98 -19.73 8.38 9.83
CA PHE A 98 -18.49 9.14 9.66
C PHE A 98 -17.46 8.74 10.71
N LYS A 99 -17.79 8.83 12.01
CA LYS A 99 -16.86 8.47 13.10
C LYS A 99 -16.39 7.03 12.97
N SER A 100 -17.31 6.09 12.73
CA SER A 100 -16.99 4.66 12.59
C SER A 100 -16.01 4.41 11.44
N THR A 101 -16.30 4.93 10.26
CA THR A 101 -15.47 4.77 9.06
C THR A 101 -14.16 5.55 9.16
N PHE A 102 -14.19 6.77 9.71
CA PHE A 102 -13.02 7.63 9.95
C PHE A 102 -12.05 6.96 10.93
N MET A 103 -12.56 6.49 12.07
CA MET A 103 -11.75 5.83 13.10
C MET A 103 -11.18 4.50 12.61
N ARG A 104 -12.01 3.67 11.97
CA ARG A 104 -11.59 2.33 11.52
C ARG A 104 -10.57 2.38 10.40
N ASP A 105 -10.83 3.18 9.36
CA ASP A 105 -10.15 3.02 8.07
C ASP A 105 -9.19 4.15 7.70
N PHE A 106 -9.27 5.31 8.37
CA PHE A 106 -8.43 6.46 8.07
C PHE A 106 -7.52 6.85 9.22
N VAL A 107 -8.08 7.14 10.40
CA VAL A 107 -7.33 7.58 11.58
C VAL A 107 -6.32 6.56 12.02
N ARG A 108 -6.75 5.33 12.31
CA ARG A 108 -5.85 4.26 12.79
C ARG A 108 -4.70 3.97 11.82
N ARG A 109 -4.89 4.32 10.55
CA ARG A 109 -3.96 4.04 9.46
C ARG A 109 -3.01 5.19 9.14
N PHE A 110 -3.48 6.43 9.15
CA PHE A 110 -2.72 7.58 8.65
C PHE A 110 -2.23 8.53 9.74
N TYR A 111 -2.75 8.40 10.96
CA TYR A 111 -2.44 9.31 12.06
C TYR A 111 -2.03 8.56 13.33
N PRO A 112 -1.00 9.03 14.05
CA PRO A 112 -0.71 8.56 15.40
C PRO A 112 -1.92 8.71 16.31
N ALA A 113 -2.05 7.84 17.32
CA ALA A 113 -3.15 7.84 18.28
C ALA A 113 -3.36 9.20 19.00
N ARG A 114 -2.33 10.04 19.10
CA ARG A 114 -2.43 11.39 19.69
C ARG A 114 -2.91 12.46 18.70
N ALA A 115 -2.67 12.28 17.40
CA ALA A 115 -2.93 13.29 16.38
C ALA A 115 -4.40 13.29 15.88
N TRP A 116 -5.08 12.15 15.93
CA TRP A 116 -6.41 12.04 15.33
C TRP A 116 -7.51 12.75 16.11
N ARG A 117 -7.36 12.92 17.43
CA ARG A 117 -8.34 13.68 18.23
C ARG A 117 -8.43 15.12 17.71
N GLY A 118 -7.28 15.71 17.36
CA GLY A 118 -7.23 17.02 16.71
C GLY A 118 -7.92 17.03 15.35
N GLU A 119 -7.61 16.08 14.47
CA GLU A 119 -8.27 16.02 13.14
C GLU A 119 -9.78 15.76 13.24
N LEU A 120 -10.21 14.95 14.21
CA LEU A 120 -11.63 14.71 14.47
C LEU A 120 -12.31 15.99 15.00
N ALA A 121 -11.68 16.69 15.94
CA ALA A 121 -12.17 17.97 16.46
C ALA A 121 -12.28 19.04 15.37
N VAL A 122 -11.37 19.04 14.38
CA VAL A 122 -11.46 19.92 13.21
C VAL A 122 -12.56 19.51 12.24
N SER A 123 -12.82 18.20 12.11
CA SER A 123 -13.78 17.68 11.14
C SER A 123 -15.23 17.73 11.63
N LEU A 124 -15.49 17.42 12.91
CA LEU A 124 -16.85 17.33 13.46
C LEU A 124 -17.70 18.60 13.32
N PRO A 125 -17.17 19.82 13.44
CA PRO A 125 -17.96 21.04 13.22
C PRO A 125 -18.64 21.09 11.85
N TYR A 126 -18.02 20.53 10.80
CA TYR A 126 -18.62 20.45 9.46
C TYR A 126 -19.84 19.52 9.39
N PHE A 127 -20.01 18.64 10.38
CA PHE A 127 -21.11 17.68 10.46
C PHE A 127 -22.19 18.07 11.46
N LYS A 128 -22.04 19.20 12.18
CA LYS A 128 -22.99 19.58 13.23
C LYS A 128 -24.42 19.72 12.69
N ASP A 129 -24.54 20.31 11.51
CA ASP A 129 -25.82 20.65 10.88
C ASP A 129 -26.11 19.80 9.63
N ILE A 130 -25.49 18.61 9.54
CA ILE A 130 -25.63 17.75 8.36
C ILE A 130 -27.03 17.12 8.30
N LYS A 131 -27.69 17.28 7.15
CA LYS A 131 -28.98 16.66 6.87
C LYS A 131 -28.77 15.24 6.32
N PRO A 132 -29.68 14.28 6.60
CA PRO A 132 -29.54 12.92 6.07
C PRO A 132 -29.46 12.86 4.55
N ALA A 133 -30.22 13.72 3.85
CA ALA A 133 -30.22 13.84 2.39
C ALA A 133 -28.87 14.31 1.81
N GLN A 134 -27.98 14.87 2.63
CA GLN A 134 -26.64 15.28 2.23
C GLN A 134 -25.62 14.13 2.31
N ALA A 135 -26.05 12.92 2.68
CA ALA A 135 -25.16 11.79 2.84
C ALA A 135 -25.68 10.56 2.09
N PHE A 136 -24.76 9.92 1.38
CA PHE A 136 -24.95 8.64 0.72
C PHE A 136 -24.33 7.53 1.54
N ARG A 137 -25.07 6.44 1.72
CA ARG A 137 -24.53 5.18 2.24
C ARG A 137 -24.85 4.04 1.29
N ALA A 138 -23.82 3.26 0.98
CA ALA A 138 -23.97 1.93 0.39
C ALA A 138 -23.81 0.88 1.49
N VAL A 139 -24.61 -0.17 1.44
CA VAL A 139 -24.55 -1.32 2.36
C VAL A 139 -24.29 -2.62 1.59
N ASN A 140 -23.62 -3.56 2.23
CA ASN A 140 -23.39 -4.93 1.77
C ASN A 140 -23.68 -5.87 2.94
N ASN A 141 -24.70 -6.72 2.79
CA ASN A 141 -25.16 -7.65 3.82
C ASN A 141 -25.36 -6.95 5.18
N GLY A 142 -26.12 -5.85 5.17
CA GLY A 142 -26.44 -5.04 6.36
C GLY A 142 -25.30 -4.15 6.88
N SER A 143 -24.07 -4.31 6.40
CA SER A 143 -22.90 -3.54 6.84
C SER A 143 -22.53 -2.42 5.87
N SER A 144 -22.08 -1.27 6.35
CA SER A 144 -21.61 -0.16 5.51
C SER A 144 -20.49 -0.60 4.55
N ALA A 145 -20.67 -0.29 3.27
CA ALA A 145 -19.81 -0.61 2.15
C ALA A 145 -19.23 0.65 1.49
N GLY A 146 -19.94 1.78 1.57
CA GLY A 146 -19.47 3.09 1.12
C GLY A 146 -20.19 4.23 1.80
N LEU A 147 -19.53 5.39 1.87
CA LEU A 147 -20.05 6.64 2.45
C LEU A 147 -19.53 7.81 1.62
N MET A 148 -20.40 8.77 1.32
CA MET A 148 -20.06 10.05 0.70
C MET A 148 -20.96 11.13 1.31
N VAL A 149 -20.41 12.32 1.51
CA VAL A 149 -21.12 13.45 2.12
C VAL A 149 -20.98 14.68 1.24
N LEU A 150 -22.06 15.42 1.06
CA LEU A 150 -22.10 16.69 0.34
C LEU A 150 -22.34 17.82 1.32
N LEU A 151 -21.50 18.85 1.26
CA LEU A 151 -21.63 20.04 2.09
C LEU A 151 -21.74 21.27 1.21
N ASP A 152 -22.53 22.23 1.64
CA ASP A 152 -22.51 23.57 1.05
C ASP A 152 -21.22 24.27 1.49
N TYR A 153 -20.45 24.77 0.53
CA TYR A 153 -19.14 25.35 0.78
C TYR A 153 -18.89 26.57 -0.10
N LYS A 154 -17.88 27.36 0.27
CA LYS A 154 -17.39 28.49 -0.54
C LYS A 154 -15.94 28.28 -0.92
N LEU A 155 -15.64 28.24 -2.22
CA LEU A 155 -14.28 28.22 -2.72
C LEU A 155 -13.99 29.54 -3.43
N ASP A 156 -13.07 30.33 -2.87
CA ASP A 156 -12.76 31.69 -3.33
C ASP A 156 -14.05 32.55 -3.40
N GLU A 157 -14.82 32.56 -2.30
CA GLU A 157 -16.13 33.24 -2.14
C GLU A 157 -17.27 32.75 -3.05
N ARG A 158 -17.02 31.79 -3.95
CA ARG A 158 -18.05 31.22 -4.82
C ARG A 158 -18.71 30.01 -4.18
N PRO A 159 -20.05 29.90 -4.18
CA PRO A 159 -20.75 28.73 -3.68
C PRO A 159 -20.44 27.50 -4.53
N VAL A 160 -20.16 26.38 -3.86
CA VAL A 160 -19.83 25.09 -4.48
C VAL A 160 -20.41 23.95 -3.63
N THR A 161 -20.66 22.79 -4.25
CA THR A 161 -20.91 21.55 -3.51
C THR A 161 -19.56 20.91 -3.17
N LEU A 162 -19.22 20.83 -1.88
CA LEU A 162 -18.06 20.11 -1.39
C LEU A 162 -18.40 18.64 -1.19
N VAL A 163 -17.72 17.77 -1.93
CA VAL A 163 -17.67 16.33 -1.65
C VAL A 163 -16.72 16.11 -0.47
N ALA A 164 -17.31 15.95 0.70
CA ALA A 164 -16.63 15.58 1.92
C ALA A 164 -16.68 14.07 2.12
N TRP A 165 -15.65 13.55 2.78
CA TRP A 165 -15.60 12.18 3.30
C TRP A 165 -16.06 11.08 2.33
N VAL A 166 -15.26 10.80 1.31
CA VAL A 166 -15.46 9.64 0.43
C VAL A 166 -14.76 8.42 1.03
N TRP A 167 -15.54 7.40 1.34
CA TRP A 167 -15.05 6.14 1.88
C TRP A 167 -15.68 4.94 1.16
N ILE A 168 -14.86 3.94 0.85
CA ILE A 168 -15.29 2.66 0.29
C ILE A 168 -14.57 1.56 1.05
N ARG A 169 -15.31 0.55 1.52
CA ARG A 169 -14.78 -0.57 2.28
C ARG A 169 -13.74 -1.34 1.46
N ARG A 170 -12.57 -1.58 2.05
CA ARG A 170 -11.42 -2.17 1.34
C ARG A 170 -11.52 -3.67 1.10
N THR A 171 -12.29 -4.37 1.93
CA THR A 171 -12.50 -5.83 1.84
C THR A 171 -13.47 -6.24 0.73
N LEU A 172 -14.07 -5.26 0.04
CA LEU A 172 -14.91 -5.51 -1.12
C LEU A 172 -14.06 -5.99 -2.30
N THR A 173 -14.58 -6.97 -3.04
CA THR A 173 -14.08 -7.41 -4.34
C THR A 173 -14.06 -6.25 -5.35
N ILE A 174 -13.35 -6.42 -6.47
CA ILE A 174 -13.29 -5.40 -7.52
C ILE A 174 -14.69 -5.08 -8.06
N ALA A 175 -15.54 -6.09 -8.27
CA ALA A 175 -16.88 -5.93 -8.79
C ALA A 175 -17.80 -5.17 -7.81
N GLU A 176 -17.76 -5.52 -6.53
CA GLU A 176 -18.51 -4.81 -5.48
C GLU A 176 -18.05 -3.36 -5.32
N ARG A 177 -16.74 -3.10 -5.38
CA ARG A 177 -16.21 -1.72 -5.33
C ARG A 177 -16.68 -0.89 -6.51
N ARG A 178 -16.71 -1.47 -7.71
CA ARG A 178 -17.27 -0.81 -8.90
C ARG A 178 -18.76 -0.50 -8.72
N GLN A 179 -19.52 -1.41 -8.11
CA GLN A 179 -20.94 -1.15 -7.81
C GLN A 179 -21.12 -0.01 -6.79
N VAL A 180 -20.32 0.02 -5.72
CA VAL A 180 -20.34 1.15 -4.76
C VAL A 180 -19.99 2.46 -5.46
N GLN A 181 -18.99 2.47 -6.35
CA GLN A 181 -18.60 3.67 -7.12
C GLN A 181 -19.73 4.12 -8.06
N HIS A 182 -20.38 3.19 -8.75
CA HIS A 182 -21.54 3.46 -9.60
C HIS A 182 -22.65 4.16 -8.81
N LEU A 183 -23.13 3.54 -7.73
CA LEU A 183 -24.21 4.08 -6.90
C LEU A 183 -23.85 5.45 -6.31
N MET A 184 -22.61 5.59 -5.82
CA MET A 184 -22.12 6.82 -5.20
C MET A 184 -22.05 7.98 -6.21
N LEU A 185 -21.56 7.74 -7.42
CA LEU A 185 -21.43 8.78 -8.46
C LEU A 185 -22.76 9.09 -9.13
N ALA A 186 -23.65 8.11 -9.29
CA ALA A 186 -25.03 8.34 -9.71
C ALA A 186 -25.78 9.21 -8.70
N TRP A 187 -25.63 8.91 -7.41
CA TRP A 187 -26.19 9.73 -6.33
C TRP A 187 -25.59 11.14 -6.31
N LEU A 188 -24.27 11.28 -6.44
CA LEU A 188 -23.59 12.58 -6.53
C LEU A 188 -24.18 13.42 -7.67
N LYS A 189 -24.36 12.83 -8.85
CA LYS A 189 -24.89 13.51 -10.04
C LYS A 189 -26.34 13.97 -9.86
N SER A 190 -27.10 13.28 -9.01
CA SER A 190 -28.50 13.62 -8.74
C SER A 190 -28.68 14.64 -7.60
N ASN A 191 -27.69 14.79 -6.72
CA ASN A 191 -27.82 15.59 -5.49
C ASN A 191 -26.89 16.81 -5.42
N ALA A 192 -25.80 16.83 -6.19
CA ALA A 192 -24.91 17.98 -6.24
C ALA A 192 -25.47 19.11 -7.12
N ARG A 193 -25.05 20.34 -6.85
CA ARG A 193 -25.47 21.54 -7.60
C ARG A 193 -24.26 22.34 -8.07
N GLY A 194 -24.37 22.90 -9.27
CA GLY A 194 -23.35 23.79 -9.83
C GLY A 194 -21.95 23.15 -9.90
N LYS A 195 -20.95 23.85 -9.36
CA LYS A 195 -19.57 23.39 -9.33
C LYS A 195 -19.33 22.48 -8.12
N ILE A 196 -18.74 21.32 -8.39
CA ILE A 196 -18.44 20.30 -7.38
C ILE A 196 -16.96 20.37 -7.06
N VAL A 197 -16.59 20.33 -5.78
CA VAL A 197 -15.18 20.37 -5.33
C VAL A 197 -14.91 19.24 -4.34
N ALA A 198 -13.68 18.76 -4.27
CA ALA A 198 -13.26 17.76 -3.30
C ALA A 198 -11.86 18.05 -2.75
N GLY A 199 -11.72 17.99 -1.42
CA GLY A 199 -10.43 18.03 -0.74
C GLY A 199 -9.88 16.62 -0.54
N VAL A 200 -8.73 16.31 -1.14
CA VAL A 200 -8.12 14.97 -1.12
C VAL A 200 -6.77 15.03 -0.44
N ASP A 201 -6.44 14.02 0.38
CA ASP A 201 -5.09 13.87 0.91
C ASP A 201 -4.07 13.62 -0.23
N GLY A 202 -3.02 14.44 -0.28
CA GLY A 202 -1.99 14.35 -1.31
C GLY A 202 -1.25 13.01 -1.34
N PHE A 203 -1.29 12.23 -0.26
CA PHE A 203 -0.66 10.91 -0.18
C PHE A 203 -1.66 9.76 -0.17
N ASN A 204 -2.92 10.00 -0.56
CA ASN A 204 -3.94 8.96 -0.76
C ASN A 204 -4.17 8.70 -2.27
N PRO A 205 -3.42 7.77 -2.89
CA PRO A 205 -3.54 7.50 -4.33
C PRO A 205 -4.91 6.90 -4.70
N GLY A 206 -5.58 6.20 -3.77
CA GLY A 206 -6.91 5.64 -4.00
C GLY A 206 -7.96 6.71 -4.23
N SER A 207 -7.97 7.76 -3.38
CA SER A 207 -8.89 8.88 -3.54
C SER A 207 -8.54 9.75 -4.75
N GLN A 208 -7.25 9.99 -5.03
CA GLN A 208 -6.83 10.68 -6.26
C GLN A 208 -7.30 9.95 -7.52
N GLY A 209 -7.12 8.62 -7.55
CA GLY A 209 -7.58 7.78 -8.64
C GLY A 209 -9.10 7.76 -8.80
N PHE A 210 -9.85 7.77 -7.69
CA PHE A 210 -11.31 7.89 -7.71
C PHE A 210 -11.74 9.18 -8.39
N PHE A 211 -11.32 10.35 -7.87
CA PHE A 211 -11.77 11.64 -8.39
C PHE A 211 -11.37 11.87 -9.85
N ARG A 212 -10.12 11.55 -10.23
CA ARG A 212 -9.68 11.67 -11.64
C ARG A 212 -10.51 10.80 -12.58
N LYS A 213 -10.75 9.53 -12.23
CA LYS A 213 -11.55 8.62 -13.07
C LYS A 213 -13.01 9.05 -13.18
N SER A 214 -13.53 9.72 -12.14
CA SER A 214 -14.87 10.28 -12.11
C SER A 214 -15.01 11.62 -12.86
N GLY A 215 -13.96 12.10 -13.53
CA GLY A 215 -14.00 13.34 -14.32
C GLY A 215 -13.65 14.62 -13.55
N PHE A 216 -13.00 14.51 -12.39
CA PHE A 216 -12.52 15.69 -11.68
C PHE A 216 -11.10 16.09 -12.09
N ASP A 217 -10.89 17.40 -12.23
CA ASP A 217 -9.60 18.03 -12.51
C ASP A 217 -8.96 18.60 -11.25
N LEU A 218 -7.63 18.50 -11.17
CA LEU A 218 -6.84 19.07 -10.08
C LEU A 218 -6.63 20.57 -10.32
N ILE A 219 -7.15 21.42 -9.42
CA ILE A 219 -7.00 22.88 -9.51
C ILE A 219 -6.08 23.50 -8.48
N ARG A 220 -5.74 22.76 -7.42
CA ARG A 220 -4.95 23.33 -6.32
C ARG A 220 -4.16 22.27 -5.58
N LEU A 221 -2.93 22.61 -5.25
CA LEU A 221 -2.10 21.93 -4.26
C LEU A 221 -1.97 22.86 -3.05
N ASN A 222 -2.51 22.44 -1.91
CA ASN A 222 -2.37 23.14 -0.63
C ASN A 222 -1.31 22.42 0.22
N ILE A 223 -0.35 23.18 0.73
CA ILE A 223 0.75 22.72 1.57
C ILE A 223 0.68 23.51 2.87
N SER A 224 0.42 22.82 3.98
CA SER A 224 0.32 23.45 5.30
C SER A 224 1.55 23.13 6.14
N LYS A 225 2.01 24.13 6.91
CA LYS A 225 3.12 24.04 7.89
C LYS A 225 2.86 22.96 8.93
N ASP A 226 1.58 22.78 9.27
CA ASP A 226 1.18 21.98 10.40
C ASP A 226 0.98 20.52 10.01
N ARG A 227 2.06 19.76 10.21
CA ARG A 227 1.94 18.40 10.70
C ARG A 227 2.63 18.35 12.06
N ALA A 228 2.01 18.92 13.10
CA ALA A 228 2.39 18.73 14.51
C ALA A 228 2.51 17.25 14.93
N SER A 229 2.16 16.31 14.04
CA SER A 229 2.34 14.86 14.18
C SER A 229 3.50 14.26 13.39
N LEU A 230 4.31 15.04 12.66
CA LEU A 230 5.54 14.61 12.00
C LEU A 230 6.68 15.63 12.17
N ALA A 231 7.15 15.83 13.40
CA ALA A 231 8.60 15.75 13.52
C ALA A 231 9.00 14.43 12.82
N GLU A 232 9.95 14.43 11.88
CA GLU A 232 10.56 13.16 11.50
C GLU A 232 10.96 12.52 12.82
N PRO A 233 10.33 11.39 13.22
CA PRO A 233 10.62 10.81 14.52
C PRO A 233 12.13 10.63 14.55
N VAL A 234 12.78 11.11 15.61
CA VAL A 234 14.21 10.92 15.79
C VAL A 234 14.51 9.44 15.52
N GLY A 235 15.40 9.16 14.56
CA GLY A 235 15.70 7.80 14.11
C GLY A 235 14.95 7.29 12.87
N ILE A 236 14.21 8.14 12.14
CA ILE A 236 13.70 7.83 10.78
C ILE A 236 14.67 8.32 9.71
N MET A 237 14.95 7.45 8.72
CA MET A 237 15.83 7.76 7.60
C MET A 237 15.09 8.65 6.57
N PRO A 238 15.69 9.78 6.14
CA PRO A 238 15.15 10.59 5.07
C PRO A 238 14.83 9.74 3.83
N TYR A 239 13.69 10.01 3.18
CA TYR A 239 13.20 9.13 2.12
C TYR A 239 14.17 9.01 0.93
N MET A 240 14.84 10.11 0.55
CA MET A 240 15.80 10.10 -0.54
C MET A 240 17.05 9.29 -0.22
N ASP A 241 17.57 9.41 1.01
CA ASP A 241 18.68 8.57 1.49
C ASP A 241 18.25 7.10 1.48
N TRP A 242 17.05 6.81 2.00
CA TRP A 242 16.48 5.46 1.98
C TRP A 242 16.39 4.90 0.56
N LEU A 243 15.90 5.68 -0.40
CA LEU A 243 15.80 5.25 -1.79
C LEU A 243 17.16 4.90 -2.40
N GLY A 244 18.19 5.71 -2.13
CA GLY A 244 19.55 5.45 -2.58
C GLY A 244 20.11 4.13 -2.01
N THR A 245 19.97 3.94 -0.69
CA THR A 245 20.38 2.72 0.00
C THR A 245 19.59 1.50 -0.49
N TYR A 246 18.27 1.62 -0.58
CA TYR A 246 17.38 0.56 -1.01
C TYR A 246 17.68 0.11 -2.44
N LYS A 247 17.90 1.04 -3.38
CA LYS A 247 18.24 0.70 -4.77
C LYS A 247 19.54 -0.10 -4.86
N LYS A 248 20.58 0.30 -4.11
CA LYS A 248 21.86 -0.43 -4.05
C LYS A 248 21.69 -1.83 -3.47
N ALA A 249 20.97 -1.94 -2.35
CA ALA A 249 20.73 -3.22 -1.69
C ALA A 249 19.86 -4.15 -2.55
N TRP A 250 18.79 -3.62 -3.15
CA TRP A 250 17.85 -4.40 -3.94
C TRP A 250 18.46 -4.92 -5.25
N GLY A 251 19.28 -4.12 -5.93
CA GLY A 251 20.03 -4.62 -7.09
C GLY A 251 20.97 -5.78 -6.73
N ALA A 252 21.55 -5.77 -5.53
CA ALA A 252 22.35 -6.90 -5.04
C ALA A 252 21.48 -8.12 -4.68
N VAL A 253 20.29 -7.92 -4.10
CA VAL A 253 19.31 -9.00 -3.86
C VAL A 253 18.86 -9.65 -5.18
N GLU A 254 18.55 -8.86 -6.20
CA GLU A 254 18.16 -9.37 -7.54
C GLU A 254 19.29 -10.16 -8.22
N ALA A 255 20.54 -9.84 -7.91
CA ALA A 255 21.73 -10.57 -8.35
C ALA A 255 22.15 -11.72 -7.40
N ALA A 256 21.29 -12.12 -6.45
CA ALA A 256 21.60 -13.13 -5.42
C ALA A 256 22.92 -12.88 -4.65
N ASP A 257 23.30 -11.61 -4.46
CA ASP A 257 24.49 -11.18 -3.71
C ASP A 257 24.08 -10.56 -2.37
N TYR A 258 23.63 -11.43 -1.46
CA TYR A 258 23.14 -11.02 -0.15
C TYR A 258 24.23 -10.43 0.74
N ALA A 259 25.50 -10.80 0.53
CA ALA A 259 26.63 -10.23 1.27
C ALA A 259 26.78 -8.74 0.95
N LYS A 260 26.78 -8.38 -0.35
CA LYS A 260 26.80 -7.00 -0.82
C LYS A 260 25.56 -6.22 -0.39
N ALA A 261 24.39 -6.85 -0.42
CA ALA A 261 23.15 -6.24 0.07
C ALA A 261 23.23 -5.90 1.57
N ILE A 262 23.74 -6.80 2.41
CA ILE A 262 24.01 -6.51 3.84
C ILE A 262 25.02 -5.39 4.00
N GLY A 263 26.11 -5.38 3.22
CA GLY A 263 27.11 -4.32 3.22
C GLY A 263 26.49 -2.95 2.95
N ALA A 264 25.59 -2.86 1.97
CA ALA A 264 24.87 -1.63 1.63
C ALA A 264 23.89 -1.17 2.72
N LEU A 265 23.20 -2.08 3.39
CA LEU A 265 22.18 -1.75 4.40
C LEU A 265 22.75 -1.47 5.79
N ARG A 266 23.91 -2.05 6.14
CA ARG A 266 24.48 -1.97 7.50
C ARG A 266 24.73 -0.54 7.98
N PRO A 267 25.28 0.41 7.19
CA PRO A 267 25.44 1.80 7.63
C PRO A 267 24.10 2.46 7.96
N ALA A 268 23.07 2.25 7.12
CA ALA A 268 21.74 2.78 7.35
C ALA A 268 21.10 2.18 8.61
N PHE A 269 21.23 0.87 8.82
CA PHE A 269 20.72 0.21 10.02
C PHE A 269 21.40 0.70 11.31
N ARG A 270 22.71 0.95 11.28
CA ARG A 270 23.44 1.53 12.42
C ARG A 270 22.96 2.96 12.73
N LYS A 271 22.73 3.77 11.69
CA LYS A 271 22.31 5.16 11.83
C LYS A 271 20.83 5.32 12.20
N TYR A 272 19.98 4.41 11.72
CA TYR A 272 18.52 4.47 11.88
C TYR A 272 17.94 3.13 12.38
N PRO A 273 18.35 2.63 13.57
CA PRO A 273 17.94 1.31 14.06
C PRO A 273 16.45 1.25 14.45
N GLY A 274 15.77 2.40 14.54
CA GLY A 274 14.34 2.50 14.80
C GLY A 274 13.47 2.69 13.55
N ASP A 275 14.06 2.96 12.37
CA ASP A 275 13.29 3.19 11.14
C ASP A 275 12.69 1.87 10.63
N PHE A 276 11.36 1.83 10.51
CA PHE A 276 10.64 0.63 10.08
C PHE A 276 11.15 0.04 8.75
N LYS A 277 11.41 0.88 7.73
CA LYS A 277 11.83 0.43 6.39
C LYS A 277 13.23 -0.15 6.45
N VAL A 278 14.12 0.52 7.19
CA VAL A 278 15.51 0.10 7.39
C VAL A 278 15.56 -1.23 8.14
N VAL A 279 14.87 -1.33 9.29
CA VAL A 279 14.83 -2.56 10.10
C VAL A 279 14.22 -3.71 9.31
N LYS A 280 13.09 -3.50 8.61
CA LYS A 280 12.43 -4.53 7.79
C LYS A 280 13.39 -5.09 6.76
N THR A 281 14.00 -4.19 5.98
CA THR A 281 14.80 -4.58 4.82
C THR A 281 16.11 -5.20 5.26
N TYR A 282 16.74 -4.66 6.31
CA TYR A 282 17.93 -5.28 6.90
C TYR A 282 17.62 -6.68 7.43
N ALA A 283 16.51 -6.87 8.16
CA ALA A 283 16.14 -8.17 8.70
C ALA A 283 15.84 -9.22 7.62
N MET A 284 15.13 -8.82 6.55
CA MET A 284 14.87 -9.66 5.38
C MET A 284 16.17 -10.15 4.74
N VAL A 285 17.05 -9.21 4.33
CA VAL A 285 18.32 -9.56 3.69
C VAL A 285 19.22 -10.35 4.65
N LEU A 286 19.14 -10.11 5.96
CA LEU A 286 19.88 -10.88 6.96
C LEU A 286 19.42 -12.33 7.00
N GLY A 287 18.11 -12.57 6.90
CA GLY A 287 17.54 -13.90 6.82
C GLY A 287 17.96 -14.64 5.55
N ASP A 288 17.91 -13.97 4.39
CA ASP A 288 18.34 -14.54 3.11
C ASP A 288 19.86 -14.82 3.07
N TYR A 289 20.66 -13.89 3.59
CA TYR A 289 22.11 -14.09 3.73
C TYR A 289 22.42 -15.30 4.63
N ALA A 290 21.66 -15.45 5.72
CA ALA A 290 21.85 -16.55 6.66
C ALA A 290 21.53 -17.92 6.06
N ASP A 291 20.57 -18.00 5.12
CA ASP A 291 20.25 -19.26 4.42
C ASP A 291 21.48 -19.84 3.70
N GLY A 292 22.40 -18.95 3.35
CA GLY A 292 23.66 -19.26 2.74
C GLY A 292 24.82 -19.74 3.58
N LEU A 293 24.64 -19.84 4.89
CA LEU A 293 25.67 -20.24 5.82
C LEU A 293 25.38 -21.65 6.36
N ALA A 294 26.32 -22.24 7.08
CA ALA A 294 26.14 -23.53 7.74
C ALA A 294 26.15 -23.40 9.27
N GLY A 295 25.63 -24.43 9.95
CA GLY A 295 25.76 -24.63 11.39
C GLY A 295 25.21 -23.51 12.27
N ALA A 296 25.86 -23.30 13.41
CA ALA A 296 25.42 -22.37 14.46
C ALA A 296 25.28 -20.92 13.96
N ARG A 297 26.12 -20.50 13.00
CA ARG A 297 26.08 -19.14 12.45
C ARG A 297 24.81 -18.89 11.63
N LYS A 298 24.35 -19.85 10.82
CA LYS A 298 23.06 -19.77 10.11
C LYS A 298 21.91 -19.62 11.11
N ALA A 299 21.86 -20.50 12.11
CA ALA A 299 20.82 -20.49 13.13
C ALA A 299 20.75 -19.15 13.88
N ALA A 300 21.90 -18.62 14.32
CA ALA A 300 21.96 -17.35 15.04
C ALA A 300 21.46 -16.16 14.20
N LEU A 301 21.85 -16.08 12.92
CA LEU A 301 21.43 -14.99 12.05
C LEU A 301 19.95 -15.09 11.64
N LYS A 302 19.43 -16.30 11.41
CA LYS A 302 17.98 -16.53 11.18
C LYS A 302 17.17 -16.13 12.42
N ALA A 303 17.59 -16.55 13.61
CA ALA A 303 16.93 -16.18 14.86
C ALA A 303 16.89 -14.65 15.05
N ARG A 304 18.01 -13.96 14.76
CA ARG A 304 18.09 -12.50 14.81
C ARG A 304 17.15 -11.83 13.81
N ALA A 305 17.13 -12.27 12.54
CA ALA A 305 16.22 -11.76 11.51
C ALA A 305 14.75 -11.92 11.94
N CYS A 306 14.38 -13.11 12.42
CA CYS A 306 13.04 -13.41 12.92
C CYS A 306 12.64 -12.53 14.10
N SER A 307 13.53 -12.31 15.07
CA SER A 307 13.28 -11.45 16.23
C SER A 307 12.98 -10.00 15.80
N MET A 308 13.78 -9.46 14.88
CA MET A 308 13.55 -8.11 14.32
C MET A 308 12.20 -8.02 13.62
N LEU A 309 11.89 -8.97 12.74
CA LEU A 309 10.62 -9.00 12.00
C LEU A 309 9.41 -9.19 12.91
N ALA A 310 9.50 -10.05 13.93
CA ALA A 310 8.45 -10.23 14.93
C ALA A 310 8.17 -8.92 15.70
N GLY A 311 9.23 -8.18 16.06
CA GLY A 311 9.12 -6.85 16.67
C GLY A 311 8.38 -5.83 15.79
N LEU A 312 8.61 -5.89 14.47
CA LEU A 312 7.87 -5.06 13.50
C LEU A 312 6.42 -5.50 13.33
N VAL A 313 6.15 -6.82 13.31
CA VAL A 313 4.78 -7.38 13.19
C VAL A 313 3.87 -6.88 14.31
N LYS A 314 4.40 -6.77 15.54
CA LYS A 314 3.67 -6.21 16.69
C LYS A 314 3.32 -4.72 16.55
N LYS A 315 3.99 -4.00 15.63
CA LYS A 315 3.87 -2.55 15.43
C LYS A 315 3.20 -2.17 14.10
N LEU A 316 2.51 -3.10 13.43
CA LEU A 316 1.97 -2.88 12.08
C LEU A 316 0.73 -1.98 12.01
N GLY A 317 0.05 -1.69 13.12
CA GLY A 317 -1.18 -0.89 13.15
C GLY A 317 -1.15 0.39 12.28
N PRO A 318 -0.16 1.29 12.48
CA PRO A 318 -0.02 2.52 11.69
C PRO A 318 0.74 2.35 10.36
N VAL A 319 1.19 1.14 10.02
CA VAL A 319 2.04 0.90 8.84
C VAL A 319 1.16 0.78 7.60
N ARG A 320 1.63 1.30 6.45
CA ARG A 320 0.90 1.14 5.19
C ARG A 320 0.68 -0.35 4.90
N TRP A 321 -0.50 -0.67 4.39
CA TRP A 321 -0.91 -2.03 4.01
C TRP A 321 0.17 -2.82 3.24
N GLU A 322 0.81 -2.20 2.25
CA GLU A 322 1.82 -2.85 1.42
C GLU A 322 3.04 -3.29 2.26
N TRP A 323 3.48 -2.43 3.17
CA TRP A 323 4.56 -2.73 4.11
C TRP A 323 4.12 -3.74 5.19
N ASN A 324 2.86 -3.73 5.61
CA ASN A 324 2.31 -4.73 6.52
C ASN A 324 2.38 -6.13 5.89
N ILE A 325 1.86 -6.27 4.67
CA ILE A 325 1.90 -7.54 3.92
C ILE A 325 3.33 -7.98 3.68
N ALA A 326 4.20 -7.08 3.21
CA ALA A 326 5.61 -7.42 2.97
C ALA A 326 6.31 -7.90 4.26
N THR A 327 6.15 -7.20 5.38
CA THR A 327 6.77 -7.58 6.66
C THR A 327 6.24 -8.91 7.20
N ARG A 328 4.93 -9.15 7.15
CA ARG A 328 4.34 -10.43 7.55
C ARG A 328 4.83 -11.57 6.64
N ASN A 329 4.96 -11.32 5.34
CA ASN A 329 5.48 -12.30 4.39
C ASN A 329 6.90 -12.74 4.76
N GLU A 330 7.82 -11.79 4.97
CA GLU A 330 9.20 -12.15 5.37
C GLU A 330 9.25 -12.84 6.73
N TYR A 331 8.44 -12.37 7.68
CA TYR A 331 8.38 -12.99 9.00
C TYR A 331 7.94 -14.45 8.88
N TYR A 332 6.85 -14.73 8.15
CA TYR A 332 6.36 -16.09 7.97
C TYR A 332 7.35 -16.97 7.21
N TYR A 333 8.03 -16.44 6.19
CA TYR A 333 9.07 -17.18 5.47
C TYR A 333 10.22 -17.57 6.39
N HIS A 334 10.86 -16.61 7.07
CA HIS A 334 12.04 -16.89 7.87
C HIS A 334 11.75 -17.67 9.16
N SER A 335 10.50 -17.65 9.64
CA SER A 335 10.05 -18.45 10.80
C SER A 335 9.40 -19.79 10.43
N GLY A 336 9.43 -20.20 9.15
CA GLY A 336 8.87 -21.48 8.71
C GLY A 336 7.34 -21.58 8.76
N GLN A 337 6.63 -20.45 8.84
CA GLN A 337 5.17 -20.43 8.89
C GLN A 337 4.55 -20.39 7.48
N PHE A 338 4.96 -21.30 6.61
CA PHE A 338 4.66 -21.24 5.16
C PHE A 338 3.16 -21.29 4.84
N ARG A 339 2.35 -22.01 5.62
CA ARG A 339 0.88 -21.99 5.46
C ARG A 339 0.30 -20.60 5.73
N LYS A 340 0.80 -19.87 6.73
CA LYS A 340 0.38 -18.48 6.99
C LYS A 340 0.85 -17.56 5.87
N GLN A 341 2.06 -17.79 5.33
CA GLN A 341 2.56 -17.06 4.17
C GLN A 341 1.66 -17.24 2.94
N TYR A 342 1.21 -18.47 2.66
CA TYR A 342 0.29 -18.74 1.56
C TYR A 342 -1.01 -17.93 1.71
N TRP A 343 -1.67 -18.03 2.86
CA TRP A 343 -2.94 -17.33 3.10
C TRP A 343 -2.80 -15.81 3.08
N LEU A 344 -1.67 -15.28 3.56
CA LEU A 344 -1.34 -13.87 3.41
C LEU A 344 -1.22 -13.46 1.93
N GLY A 345 -0.64 -14.33 1.09
CA GLY A 345 -0.59 -14.14 -0.35
C GLY A 345 -1.98 -14.13 -1.01
N VAL A 346 -2.89 -14.99 -0.56
CA VAL A 346 -4.31 -15.00 -1.00
C VAL A 346 -5.01 -13.69 -0.62
N GLU A 347 -4.87 -13.28 0.64
CA GLU A 347 -5.39 -12.00 1.17
C GLU A 347 -4.86 -10.81 0.32
N SER A 348 -3.56 -10.81 0.05
CA SER A 348 -2.87 -9.78 -0.73
C SER A 348 -3.35 -9.72 -2.19
N ALA A 349 -3.50 -10.87 -2.86
CA ALA A 349 -3.99 -10.96 -4.22
C ALA A 349 -5.46 -10.51 -4.33
N ALA A 350 -6.31 -10.91 -3.39
CA ALA A 350 -7.70 -10.44 -3.30
C ALA A 350 -7.78 -8.91 -3.12
N GLY A 351 -6.82 -8.33 -2.39
CA GLY A 351 -6.63 -6.88 -2.26
C GLY A 351 -6.09 -6.16 -3.49
N GLY A 352 -5.85 -6.88 -4.60
CA GLY A 352 -5.33 -6.34 -5.86
C GLY A 352 -3.82 -6.08 -5.87
N HIS A 353 -3.08 -6.59 -4.87
CA HIS A 353 -1.64 -6.41 -4.80
C HIS A 353 -0.93 -7.48 -5.65
N LYS A 354 -0.18 -7.06 -6.66
CA LYS A 354 0.41 -7.97 -7.67
C LYS A 354 1.42 -8.99 -7.08
N TRP A 355 2.07 -8.66 -5.95
CA TRP A 355 2.94 -9.60 -5.22
C TRP A 355 2.18 -10.64 -4.38
N GLY A 356 0.84 -10.63 -4.35
CA GLY A 356 0.08 -11.66 -3.64
C GLY A 356 0.36 -13.07 -4.19
N ASN A 357 0.48 -13.20 -5.50
CA ASN A 357 0.84 -14.47 -6.17
C ASN A 357 2.24 -14.96 -5.79
N TYR A 358 3.18 -14.05 -5.54
CA TYR A 358 4.52 -14.41 -5.03
C TYR A 358 4.44 -15.08 -3.66
N GLY A 359 3.75 -14.45 -2.70
CA GLY A 359 3.59 -15.00 -1.35
C GLY A 359 2.85 -16.35 -1.35
N GLN A 360 1.85 -16.51 -2.22
CA GLN A 360 1.18 -17.81 -2.44
C GLN A 360 2.15 -18.85 -2.98
N GLY A 361 2.92 -18.54 -4.03
CA GLY A 361 3.88 -19.45 -4.64
C GLY A 361 4.94 -19.93 -3.65
N VAL A 362 5.57 -19.02 -2.90
CA VAL A 362 6.59 -19.37 -1.89
C VAL A 362 6.01 -20.22 -0.77
N GLY A 363 4.88 -19.79 -0.18
CA GLY A 363 4.26 -20.51 0.92
C GLY A 363 3.80 -21.92 0.50
N ALA A 364 3.16 -22.04 -0.66
CA ALA A 364 2.68 -23.32 -1.16
C ALA A 364 3.83 -24.27 -1.56
N ALA A 365 4.90 -23.78 -2.18
CA ALA A 365 6.04 -24.61 -2.57
C ALA A 365 6.75 -25.22 -1.34
N ASN A 366 6.93 -24.43 -0.28
CA ASN A 366 7.55 -24.93 0.95
C ASN A 366 6.62 -25.86 1.73
N CYS A 367 5.31 -25.58 1.81
CA CYS A 367 4.34 -26.53 2.36
C CYS A 367 4.35 -27.86 1.59
N ALA A 368 4.45 -27.82 0.26
CA ALA A 368 4.53 -29.02 -0.56
C ALA A 368 5.74 -29.89 -0.19
N TYR A 369 6.91 -29.26 -0.05
CA TYR A 369 8.12 -29.93 0.39
C TYR A 369 7.99 -30.52 1.82
N GLU A 370 7.49 -29.75 2.79
CA GLU A 370 7.30 -30.24 4.17
C GLU A 370 6.33 -31.42 4.26
N HIS A 371 5.29 -31.44 3.42
CA HIS A 371 4.39 -32.59 3.35
C HIS A 371 5.03 -33.79 2.67
N ALA A 372 5.81 -33.58 1.60
CA ALA A 372 6.53 -34.65 0.92
C ALA A 372 7.55 -35.32 1.84
N ALA A 373 8.37 -34.51 2.53
CA ALA A 373 9.38 -34.97 3.47
C ALA A 373 8.79 -35.76 4.67
N ALA A 374 7.52 -35.54 4.97
CA ALA A 374 6.77 -36.26 6.01
C ALA A 374 5.97 -37.45 5.46
N GLY A 375 6.22 -37.92 4.23
CA GLY A 375 5.51 -39.04 3.61
C GLY A 375 4.06 -38.76 3.20
N ARG A 376 3.60 -37.51 3.27
CA ARG A 376 2.20 -37.11 2.99
C ARG A 376 2.02 -36.73 1.52
N SER A 377 2.20 -37.70 0.62
CA SER A 377 2.25 -37.51 -0.84
C SER A 377 1.00 -36.82 -1.44
N GLY A 378 -0.20 -37.10 -0.91
CA GLY A 378 -1.44 -36.45 -1.34
C GLY A 378 -1.44 -34.94 -1.07
N LEU A 379 -1.08 -34.54 0.16
CA LEU A 379 -0.98 -33.13 0.55
C LEU A 379 0.16 -32.41 -0.16
N ALA A 380 1.30 -33.10 -0.35
CA ALA A 380 2.43 -32.57 -1.09
C ALA A 380 2.02 -32.15 -2.51
N ARG A 381 1.38 -33.07 -3.26
CA ARG A 381 0.90 -32.79 -4.62
C ARG A 381 -0.15 -31.69 -4.66
N TYR A 382 -1.05 -31.64 -3.67
CA TYR A 382 -2.05 -30.58 -3.55
C TYR A 382 -1.40 -29.19 -3.43
N TRP A 383 -0.44 -29.04 -2.52
CA TRP A 383 0.26 -27.77 -2.33
C TRP A 383 1.16 -27.40 -3.51
N ALA A 384 1.85 -28.38 -4.12
CA ALA A 384 2.70 -28.13 -5.28
C ALA A 384 1.90 -27.59 -6.47
N ARG A 385 0.72 -28.14 -6.76
CA ARG A 385 -0.18 -27.61 -7.80
C ARG A 385 -0.62 -26.17 -7.51
N ARG A 386 -0.94 -25.84 -6.26
CA ARG A 386 -1.25 -24.45 -5.86
C ARG A 386 -0.08 -23.51 -6.07
N ALA A 387 1.14 -23.97 -5.79
CA ALA A 387 2.35 -23.20 -6.05
C ALA A 387 2.52 -22.91 -7.55
N VAL A 388 2.42 -23.93 -8.41
CA VAL A 388 2.50 -23.79 -9.88
C VAL A 388 1.50 -22.75 -10.40
N ASN A 389 0.22 -22.87 -10.04
CA ASN A 389 -0.82 -21.92 -10.46
C ASN A 389 -0.53 -20.49 -10.00
N SER A 390 0.03 -20.33 -8.79
CA SER A 390 0.41 -19.02 -8.25
C SER A 390 1.57 -18.43 -9.05
N TRP A 391 2.55 -19.24 -9.43
CA TRP A 391 3.71 -18.80 -10.21
C TRP A 391 3.34 -18.37 -11.63
N GLU A 392 2.46 -19.10 -12.31
CA GLU A 392 1.90 -18.69 -13.61
C GLU A 392 1.23 -17.31 -13.53
N GLY A 393 0.48 -17.06 -12.45
CA GLY A 393 -0.11 -15.75 -12.17
C GLY A 393 0.93 -14.68 -11.86
N PHE A 394 2.03 -15.02 -11.19
CA PHE A 394 3.09 -14.08 -10.84
C PHE A 394 3.94 -13.70 -12.05
N PHE A 395 4.26 -14.64 -12.94
CA PHE A 395 5.09 -14.39 -14.13
C PHE A 395 4.41 -13.44 -15.14
N LYS A 396 3.07 -13.38 -15.16
CA LYS A 396 2.33 -12.34 -15.91
C LYS A 396 2.62 -10.92 -15.42
N PHE A 397 3.10 -10.77 -14.19
CA PHE A 397 3.48 -9.48 -13.60
C PHE A 397 4.98 -9.25 -13.58
N LYS A 398 5.78 -10.24 -13.12
CA LYS A 398 7.22 -10.10 -12.90
C LYS A 398 7.96 -11.40 -13.23
N ALA A 399 8.18 -11.64 -14.53
CA ALA A 399 8.91 -12.81 -15.05
C ALA A 399 10.45 -12.70 -14.99
N ASP A 400 10.98 -11.55 -14.58
CA ASP A 400 12.42 -11.22 -14.51
C ASP A 400 13.01 -11.39 -13.10
N TYR A 401 12.26 -11.97 -12.15
CA TYR A 401 12.72 -12.17 -10.79
C TYR A 401 13.21 -13.61 -10.56
N TYR A 402 14.51 -13.80 -10.43
CA TYR A 402 15.13 -15.14 -10.36
C TYR A 402 14.57 -16.00 -9.23
N ASN A 403 14.38 -15.44 -8.02
CA ASN A 403 13.98 -16.21 -6.84
C ASN A 403 12.60 -16.88 -7.01
N ALA A 404 11.71 -16.29 -7.82
CA ALA A 404 10.44 -16.93 -8.17
C ALA A 404 10.64 -18.27 -8.88
N TYR A 405 11.66 -18.40 -9.74
CA TYR A 405 11.97 -19.65 -10.43
C TYR A 405 12.60 -20.71 -9.51
N VAL A 406 13.31 -20.31 -8.44
CA VAL A 406 13.85 -21.25 -7.44
C VAL A 406 12.71 -21.98 -6.73
N HIS A 407 11.73 -21.24 -6.23
CA HIS A 407 10.56 -21.83 -5.56
C HIS A 407 9.59 -22.52 -6.53
N TYR A 408 9.52 -22.05 -7.78
CA TYR A 408 8.77 -22.75 -8.83
C TYR A 408 9.39 -24.12 -9.14
N ALA A 409 10.71 -24.19 -9.28
CA ALA A 409 11.44 -25.43 -9.48
C ALA A 409 11.19 -26.42 -8.33
N LEU A 410 11.21 -25.95 -7.08
CA LEU A 410 10.89 -26.79 -5.92
C LEU A 410 9.49 -27.44 -6.05
N ALA A 411 8.47 -26.68 -6.45
CA ALA A 411 7.13 -27.22 -6.63
C ALA A 411 7.06 -28.23 -7.80
N LEU A 412 7.77 -27.98 -8.91
CA LEU A 412 7.85 -28.91 -10.04
C LEU A 412 8.53 -30.22 -9.64
N GLY A 413 9.61 -30.16 -8.86
CA GLY A 413 10.30 -31.34 -8.34
C GLY A 413 9.41 -32.19 -7.44
N VAL A 414 8.61 -31.58 -6.55
CA VAL A 414 7.63 -32.30 -5.72
C VAL A 414 6.53 -32.98 -6.55
N LEU A 415 6.28 -32.51 -7.77
CA LEU A 415 5.35 -33.14 -8.72
C LEU A 415 6.01 -34.22 -9.59
N GLY A 416 7.30 -34.49 -9.44
CA GLY A 416 8.05 -35.42 -10.30
C GLY A 416 8.37 -34.84 -11.70
N ARG A 417 8.20 -33.53 -11.91
CA ARG A 417 8.46 -32.86 -13.19
C ARG A 417 9.91 -32.38 -13.28
N TYR A 418 10.86 -33.32 -13.27
CA TYR A 418 12.29 -33.00 -13.10
C TYR A 418 12.89 -32.19 -14.25
N ALA A 419 12.53 -32.50 -15.51
CA ALA A 419 12.99 -31.72 -16.66
C ALA A 419 12.53 -30.25 -16.59
N ASP A 420 11.27 -30.01 -16.18
CA ASP A 420 10.74 -28.66 -16.00
C ASP A 420 11.40 -27.94 -14.82
N MET A 421 11.66 -28.67 -13.73
CA MET A 421 12.41 -28.15 -12.58
C MET A 421 13.78 -27.63 -13.01
N ASP A 422 14.54 -28.41 -13.79
CA ASP A 422 15.86 -28.00 -14.26
C ASP A 422 15.78 -26.82 -15.24
N CYS A 423 14.77 -26.76 -16.11
CA CYS A 423 14.52 -25.59 -16.96
C CYS A 423 14.26 -24.32 -16.12
N ALA A 424 13.47 -24.42 -15.04
CA ALA A 424 13.22 -23.32 -14.13
C ALA A 424 14.51 -22.89 -13.39
N LEU A 425 15.32 -23.83 -12.92
CA LEU A 425 16.63 -23.52 -12.30
C LEU A 425 17.59 -22.86 -13.30
N ALA A 426 17.65 -23.33 -14.55
CA ALA A 426 18.45 -22.71 -15.60
C ALA A 426 18.00 -21.28 -15.90
N ARG A 427 16.68 -21.03 -15.91
CA ARG A 427 16.14 -19.66 -16.03
C ARG A 427 16.54 -18.78 -14.84
N SER A 428 16.50 -19.32 -13.63
CA SER A 428 16.95 -18.63 -12.41
C SER A 428 18.43 -18.26 -12.46
N ALA A 429 19.28 -19.19 -12.91
CA ALA A 429 20.71 -18.99 -13.13
C ALA A 429 20.96 -17.84 -14.11
N LYS A 430 20.28 -17.86 -15.26
CA LYS A 430 20.37 -16.79 -16.27
C LYS A 430 19.97 -15.42 -15.72
N LEU A 431 18.86 -15.33 -14.98
CA LEU A 431 18.36 -14.05 -14.45
C LEU A 431 19.26 -13.47 -13.35
N SER A 432 19.86 -14.33 -12.51
CA SER A 432 20.74 -13.91 -11.41
C SER A 432 22.20 -13.74 -11.83
N GLY A 433 22.59 -14.22 -13.01
CA GLY A 433 23.98 -14.26 -13.46
C GLY A 433 24.84 -15.25 -12.66
N LYS A 434 24.21 -16.20 -11.96
CA LYS A 434 24.89 -17.22 -11.15
C LYS A 434 25.09 -18.51 -11.96
N PRO A 435 26.14 -19.30 -11.68
CA PRO A 435 26.34 -20.58 -12.33
C PRO A 435 25.24 -21.59 -11.92
N ALA A 436 25.00 -22.62 -12.73
CA ALA A 436 24.02 -23.67 -12.44
C ALA A 436 24.32 -24.47 -11.15
N SER A 437 25.59 -24.46 -10.72
CA SER A 437 26.09 -25.03 -9.46
C SER A 437 25.91 -24.10 -8.26
N TYR A 438 25.34 -22.91 -8.44
CA TYR A 438 25.06 -22.00 -7.33
C TYR A 438 24.20 -22.69 -6.28
N ARG A 439 24.59 -22.52 -5.01
CA ARG A 439 24.11 -23.33 -3.88
C ARG A 439 22.59 -23.42 -3.78
N GLU A 440 21.84 -22.35 -4.08
CA GLU A 440 20.37 -22.36 -3.95
C GLU A 440 19.73 -23.31 -4.96
N PHE A 441 20.33 -23.43 -6.15
CA PHE A 441 19.88 -24.37 -7.17
C PHE A 441 20.27 -25.80 -6.80
N ALA A 442 21.47 -25.99 -6.26
CA ALA A 442 21.92 -27.27 -5.73
C ALA A 442 21.05 -27.75 -4.55
N GLU A 443 20.66 -26.84 -3.65
CA GLU A 443 19.78 -27.13 -2.52
C GLU A 443 18.40 -27.61 -2.97
N VAL A 444 17.82 -27.03 -4.03
CA VAL A 444 16.55 -27.53 -4.59
C VAL A 444 16.73 -28.96 -5.10
N ARG A 445 17.79 -29.23 -5.88
CA ARG A 445 18.06 -30.59 -6.39
C ARG A 445 18.28 -31.59 -5.25
N GLN A 446 19.06 -31.21 -4.25
CA GLN A 446 19.33 -32.04 -3.08
C GLN A 446 18.04 -32.35 -2.31
N LYS A 447 17.21 -31.34 -2.05
CA LYS A 447 15.90 -31.52 -1.41
C LYS A 447 15.04 -32.54 -2.16
N ILE A 448 14.97 -32.43 -3.48
CA ILE A 448 14.18 -33.36 -4.30
C ILE A 448 14.80 -34.76 -4.34
N SER A 449 16.13 -34.87 -4.40
CA SER A 449 16.83 -36.15 -4.33
C SER A 449 16.53 -36.89 -3.02
N ILE A 450 16.51 -36.19 -1.88
CA ILE A 450 16.16 -36.78 -0.58
C ILE A 450 14.74 -37.35 -0.60
N LEU A 451 13.80 -36.68 -1.27
CA LEU A 451 12.42 -37.17 -1.40
C LEU A 451 12.29 -38.43 -2.27
N LEU A 452 13.30 -38.73 -3.11
CA LEU A 452 13.31 -39.92 -3.96
C LEU A 452 13.98 -41.13 -3.29
N SER A 453 14.79 -40.88 -2.26
CA SER A 453 15.46 -41.93 -1.49
C SER A 453 14.63 -42.46 -0.32
N ASN A 454 13.53 -41.77 0.02
CA ASN A 454 12.56 -42.15 1.04
C ASN A 454 11.29 -42.70 0.38
#